data_AF-A0A350PE85-F1
#
_entry.id   AF-A0A350PE85-F1
#
_cell.length_a   1.000
_cell.length_b   1.000
_cell.length_c   1.000
_cell.angle_alpha   90.00
_cell.angle_beta   90.00
_cell.angle_gamma   90.00
#
_symmetry.space_group_name_H-M   'P 1'
#
loop_
_entity.id
_entity.type
_entity.pdbx_description
1 polymer ?
#
loop_
_entity_poly.entity_id
_entity_poly.type
_entity_poly.pdbx_seq_one_letter_code
_entity_poly.pdbx_strand_id
1 'polypeptide(L)'
;MNLTKSLTLNEDEMLLLDGKCTEENQKEINKIKEILNFGATSEFVGRALLSIKESGEFRWVSSHDMSTCLYCDNCPRGYQKYPRNGRHHRKGDSNHDKPYRYRGFTVNPAFVRFTGIAGCCPTCFGKFREEIFQKMREFDIKAQCKMHGYENEISKDEQRKCHNCKELMWTSEMRREPVMIGNGTFASECPHCKARSSTFGNSHHYTGEFRILEK
;
A
#
# COMPACT_ATOMS: atom_id res chain seq x y z
N MET A 1 12.10 -41.16 15.19
CA MET A 1 12.73 -39.82 15.21
C MET A 1 12.57 -39.24 13.82
N ASN A 2 11.55 -38.40 13.59
CA ASN A 2 11.30 -37.83 12.27
C ASN A 2 12.21 -36.64 12.04
N LEU A 3 13.17 -36.79 11.13
CA LEU A 3 14.01 -35.70 10.64
C LEU A 3 13.21 -34.92 9.60
N THR A 4 12.57 -33.83 10.01
CA THR A 4 12.01 -32.84 9.09
C THR A 4 13.13 -31.93 8.60
N LYS A 5 13.56 -32.11 7.35
CA LYS A 5 14.38 -31.13 6.64
C LYS A 5 13.46 -30.10 5.98
N SER A 6 13.67 -28.83 6.30
CA SER A 6 13.09 -27.70 5.58
C SER A 6 13.95 -27.39 4.36
N LEU A 7 13.33 -27.30 3.18
CA LEU A 7 13.95 -26.93 1.91
C LEU A 7 13.22 -25.70 1.37
N THR A 8 13.98 -24.72 0.93
CA THR A 8 13.46 -23.52 0.25
C THR A 8 13.50 -23.76 -1.25
N LEU A 9 12.34 -23.72 -1.91
CA LEU A 9 12.18 -23.95 -3.34
C LEU A 9 11.94 -22.61 -4.05
N ASN A 10 12.39 -22.50 -5.30
CA ASN A 10 12.01 -21.39 -6.17
C ASN A 10 10.63 -21.62 -6.83
N GLU A 11 10.11 -20.62 -7.54
CA GLU A 11 8.76 -20.66 -8.14
C GLU A 11 8.60 -21.82 -9.15
N ASP A 12 9.58 -22.03 -10.03
CA ASP A 12 9.56 -23.11 -11.02
C ASP A 12 9.55 -24.50 -10.36
N GLU A 13 10.36 -24.67 -9.32
CA GLU A 13 10.42 -25.90 -8.53
C GLU A 13 9.10 -26.15 -7.78
N MET A 14 8.45 -25.11 -7.28
CA MET A 14 7.15 -25.22 -6.64
C MET A 14 6.05 -25.65 -7.62
N LEU A 15 6.08 -25.16 -8.87
CA LEU A 15 5.12 -25.57 -9.90
C LEU A 15 5.23 -27.06 -10.26
N LEU A 16 6.40 -27.69 -10.14
CA LEU A 16 6.57 -29.12 -10.36
C LEU A 16 5.81 -30.00 -9.36
N LEU A 17 5.45 -29.43 -8.20
CA LEU A 17 4.73 -30.10 -7.12
C LEU A 17 3.21 -29.95 -7.23
N ASP A 18 2.73 -29.27 -8.27
CA ASP A 18 1.30 -29.07 -8.51
C ASP A 18 0.53 -30.40 -8.63
N GLY A 19 -0.51 -30.55 -7.82
CA GLY A 19 -1.32 -31.77 -7.72
C GLY A 19 -0.62 -32.94 -7.00
N LYS A 20 0.60 -32.74 -6.48
CA LYS A 20 1.42 -33.79 -5.84
C LYS A 20 1.78 -33.48 -4.38
N CYS A 21 1.19 -32.44 -3.80
CA CYS A 21 1.46 -32.02 -2.42
C CYS A 21 0.19 -32.04 -1.57
N THR A 22 0.34 -31.76 -0.27
CA THR A 22 -0.78 -31.62 0.66
C THR A 22 -1.68 -30.44 0.28
N GLU A 23 -2.94 -30.44 0.72
CA GLU A 23 -3.87 -29.33 0.46
C GLU A 23 -3.32 -27.97 0.91
N GLU A 24 -2.60 -27.92 2.03
CA GLU A 24 -1.98 -26.71 2.54
C GLU A 24 -0.90 -26.18 1.59
N ASN A 25 0.00 -27.05 1.12
CA ASN A 25 1.04 -26.66 0.16
C ASN A 25 0.45 -26.32 -1.20
N GLN A 26 -0.64 -26.98 -1.60
CA GLN A 26 -1.33 -26.72 -2.85
C GLN A 26 -1.93 -25.29 -2.88
N LYS A 27 -2.34 -24.74 -1.73
CA LYS A 27 -2.77 -23.34 -1.64
C LYS A 27 -1.64 -22.37 -1.99
N GLU A 28 -0.43 -22.62 -1.51
CA GLU A 28 0.73 -21.80 -1.85
C GLU A 28 1.13 -21.92 -3.33
N ILE A 29 1.05 -23.13 -3.91
CA ILE A 29 1.27 -23.31 -5.35
C ILE A 29 0.21 -22.55 -6.16
N ASN A 30 -1.05 -22.58 -5.74
CA ASN A 30 -2.12 -21.84 -6.42
C ASN A 30 -1.91 -20.32 -6.36
N LYS A 31 -1.42 -19.78 -5.23
CA LYS A 31 -1.03 -18.37 -5.13
C LYS A 31 0.07 -18.01 -6.13
N ILE A 32 1.07 -18.89 -6.29
CA ILE A 32 2.16 -18.67 -7.24
C ILE A 32 1.66 -18.69 -8.68
N LYS A 33 0.79 -19.65 -9.02
CA LYS A 33 0.13 -19.67 -10.33
C LYS A 33 -0.63 -18.38 -10.61
N GLU A 34 -1.31 -17.85 -9.60
CA GLU A 34 -2.05 -16.60 -9.73
C GLU A 34 -1.14 -15.38 -9.88
N ILE A 35 -0.04 -15.33 -9.12
CA ILE A 35 1.05 -14.34 -9.26
C ILE A 35 1.60 -14.34 -10.70
N LEU A 36 1.88 -15.53 -11.24
CA LEU A 36 2.38 -15.69 -12.61
C LEU A 36 1.33 -15.33 -13.66
N ASN A 37 0.06 -15.61 -13.39
CA ASN A 37 -1.06 -15.26 -14.27
C ASN A 37 -1.21 -13.74 -14.44
N PHE A 38 -0.79 -12.93 -13.47
CA PHE A 38 -0.75 -11.48 -13.64
C PHE A 38 0.24 -11.02 -14.72
N GLY A 39 1.22 -11.87 -15.08
CA GLY A 39 2.27 -11.51 -16.05
C GLY A 39 3.10 -10.32 -15.57
N ALA A 40 3.37 -10.27 -14.27
CA ALA A 40 4.16 -9.21 -13.63
C ALA A 40 5.66 -9.36 -13.95
N THR A 41 6.35 -8.25 -14.14
CA THR A 41 7.80 -8.21 -14.41
C THR A 41 8.65 -8.56 -13.20
N SER A 42 8.05 -8.55 -12.00
CA SER A 42 8.72 -8.94 -10.76
C SER A 42 7.75 -9.64 -9.81
N GLU A 43 8.30 -10.54 -9.00
CA GLU A 43 7.60 -11.21 -7.91
C GLU A 43 6.93 -10.20 -6.96
N PHE A 44 7.58 -9.05 -6.72
CA PHE A 44 7.02 -7.99 -5.90
C PHE A 44 5.68 -7.48 -6.43
N VAL A 45 5.60 -7.20 -7.74
CA VAL A 45 4.38 -6.71 -8.38
C VAL A 45 3.29 -7.78 -8.33
N GLY A 46 3.61 -9.03 -8.64
CA GLY A 46 2.62 -10.11 -8.61
C GLY A 46 2.09 -10.39 -7.20
N ARG A 47 2.96 -10.40 -6.17
CA ARG A 47 2.55 -10.50 -4.75
C ARG A 47 1.70 -9.31 -4.31
N ALA A 48 2.03 -8.10 -4.78
CA ALA A 48 1.22 -6.91 -4.50
C ALA A 48 -0.18 -7.04 -5.08
N LEU A 49 -0.29 -7.46 -6.34
CA LEU A 49 -1.57 -7.66 -7.01
C LEU A 49 -2.43 -8.73 -6.33
N LEU A 50 -1.83 -9.87 -5.97
CA LEU A 50 -2.53 -10.94 -5.24
C LEU A 50 -3.09 -10.43 -3.91
N SER A 51 -2.25 -9.77 -3.10
CA SER A 51 -2.68 -9.23 -1.80
C SER A 51 -3.79 -8.18 -1.95
N ILE A 52 -3.67 -7.28 -2.93
CA ILE A 52 -4.70 -6.28 -3.20
C ILE A 52 -6.01 -6.97 -3.63
N LYS A 53 -5.93 -8.01 -4.46
CA LYS A 53 -7.09 -8.77 -4.90
C LYS A 53 -7.79 -9.49 -3.74
N GLU A 54 -7.02 -10.12 -2.85
CA GLU A 54 -7.56 -10.90 -1.72
C GLU A 54 -8.10 -10.02 -0.59
N SER A 55 -7.43 -8.90 -0.29
CA SER A 55 -7.69 -8.14 0.94
C SER A 55 -7.99 -6.65 0.72
N GLY A 56 -7.87 -6.15 -0.51
CA GLY A 56 -7.93 -4.70 -0.80
C GLY A 56 -6.72 -3.93 -0.28
N GLU A 57 -5.73 -4.62 0.30
CA GLU A 57 -4.53 -4.06 0.91
C GLU A 57 -3.30 -4.82 0.43
N PHE A 58 -2.16 -4.14 0.37
CA PHE A 58 -0.88 -4.81 0.32
C PHE A 58 0.07 -4.20 1.33
N ARG A 59 0.48 -5.04 2.30
CA ARG A 59 1.45 -4.69 3.33
C ARG A 59 2.74 -5.48 3.12
N TRP A 60 3.73 -4.82 2.53
CA TRP A 60 5.09 -5.33 2.52
C TRP A 60 5.89 -4.68 3.63
N VAL A 61 6.66 -5.38 4.45
CA VAL A 61 7.57 -4.74 5.41
C VAL A 61 8.96 -5.32 5.18
N SER A 62 9.89 -4.52 4.67
CA SER A 62 11.30 -4.90 4.78
C SER A 62 11.68 -4.85 6.25
N SER A 63 12.06 -6.00 6.81
CA SER A 63 12.53 -6.11 8.19
C SER A 63 13.91 -5.48 8.41
N HIS A 64 14.58 -5.05 7.33
CA HIS A 64 15.95 -4.54 7.40
C HIS A 64 16.13 -3.27 6.57
N ASP A 65 16.97 -2.38 7.09
CA ASP A 65 17.49 -1.23 6.35
C ASP A 65 18.28 -1.72 5.13
N MET A 66 17.89 -1.30 3.94
CA MET A 66 18.58 -1.71 2.72
C MET A 66 19.67 -0.72 2.32
N SER A 67 20.81 -1.25 1.89
CA SER A 67 21.96 -0.49 1.36
C SER A 67 22.12 -0.63 -0.16
N THR A 68 21.41 -1.57 -0.78
CA THR A 68 21.38 -1.84 -2.22
C THR A 68 19.93 -2.14 -2.63
N CYS A 69 19.58 -1.88 -3.90
CA CYS A 69 18.28 -2.26 -4.45
C CYS A 69 18.30 -3.76 -4.81
N LEU A 70 17.24 -4.51 -4.51
CA LEU A 70 17.13 -5.94 -4.91
C LEU A 70 16.82 -6.13 -6.40
N TYR A 71 16.39 -5.07 -7.08
CA TYR A 71 15.85 -5.13 -8.44
C TYR A 71 16.68 -4.34 -9.46
N CYS A 72 17.75 -3.69 -9.03
CA CYS A 72 18.70 -3.08 -9.95
C CYS A 72 20.09 -2.94 -9.33
N ASP A 73 21.11 -3.10 -10.15
CA ASP A 73 22.51 -2.84 -9.76
C ASP A 73 22.85 -1.34 -9.73
N ASN A 74 21.93 -0.50 -10.24
CA ASN A 74 22.10 0.94 -10.39
C ASN A 74 21.97 1.74 -9.08
N CYS A 75 21.78 1.07 -7.95
CA CYS A 75 21.74 1.73 -6.65
C CYS A 75 22.96 1.35 -5.81
N PRO A 76 24.02 2.17 -5.87
CA PRO A 76 25.22 1.92 -5.07
C PRO A 76 24.90 2.01 -3.57
N ARG A 77 25.72 1.32 -2.76
CA ARG A 77 25.84 1.53 -1.31
C ARG A 77 26.26 2.98 -1.05
N GLY A 78 25.28 3.87 -1.07
CA GLY A 78 25.48 5.31 -0.95
C GLY A 78 25.56 5.74 0.50
N TYR A 79 26.18 6.89 0.71
CA TYR A 79 26.21 7.57 1.99
C TYR A 79 25.44 8.87 1.87
N GLN A 80 24.76 9.31 2.94
CA GLN A 80 24.15 10.63 2.95
C GLN A 80 25.22 11.68 2.64
N LYS A 81 24.88 12.69 1.84
CA LYS A 81 25.79 13.81 1.61
C LYS A 81 25.72 14.77 2.79
N TYR A 82 26.85 15.37 3.17
CA TYR A 82 26.83 16.42 4.20
C TYR A 82 25.99 17.61 3.70
N PRO A 83 24.96 18.03 4.46
CA PRO A 83 24.07 19.12 4.02
C PRO A 83 24.73 20.50 4.15
N ARG A 84 25.82 20.62 4.91
CA ARG A 84 26.54 21.86 5.22
C ARG A 84 28.05 21.58 5.31
N ASN A 85 28.86 22.63 5.14
CA ASN A 85 30.30 22.56 5.40
C ASN A 85 30.55 22.37 6.90
N GLY A 86 31.53 21.54 7.23
CA GLY A 86 32.02 21.35 8.59
C GLY A 86 33.54 21.52 8.64
N ARG A 87 34.12 21.34 9.83
CA ARG A 87 35.57 21.47 10.03
C ARG A 87 36.39 20.43 9.24
N HIS A 88 35.82 19.25 9.00
CA HIS A 88 36.50 18.09 8.40
C HIS A 88 35.83 17.54 7.14
N HIS A 89 34.81 18.24 6.61
CA HIS A 89 34.08 17.82 5.42
C HIS A 89 33.45 19.03 4.73
N ARG A 90 33.16 18.92 3.44
CA ARG A 90 32.43 19.93 2.66
C ARG A 90 31.00 19.48 2.41
N LYS A 91 30.13 20.46 2.16
CA LYS A 91 28.77 20.21 1.70
C LYS A 91 28.82 19.43 0.39
N GLY A 92 28.10 18.31 0.33
CA GLY A 92 28.09 17.44 -0.83
C GLY A 92 29.03 16.24 -0.76
N ASP A 93 30.00 16.24 0.17
CA ASP A 93 30.87 15.09 0.41
C ASP A 93 30.05 13.92 1.00
N SER A 94 30.47 12.69 0.72
CA SER A 94 29.87 11.48 1.26
C SER A 94 30.15 11.35 2.76
N ASN A 95 29.10 11.21 3.57
CA ASN A 95 29.20 10.96 5.00
C ASN A 95 29.29 9.45 5.26
N HIS A 96 30.51 8.92 5.30
CA HIS A 96 30.76 7.49 5.47
C HIS A 96 30.23 6.90 6.80
N ASP A 97 29.95 7.75 7.79
CA ASP A 97 29.32 7.35 9.06
C ASP A 97 27.78 7.21 8.94
N LYS A 98 27.18 7.76 7.88
CA LYS A 98 25.74 7.76 7.63
C LYS A 98 25.40 7.09 6.30
N PRO A 99 25.43 5.75 6.23
CA PRO A 99 24.97 5.03 5.06
C PRO A 99 23.50 5.34 4.77
N TYR A 100 23.14 5.38 3.50
CA TYR A 100 21.74 5.52 3.08
C TYR A 100 20.99 4.26 3.50
N ARG A 101 19.91 4.43 4.27
CA ARG A 101 19.06 3.36 4.77
C ARG A 101 17.64 3.59 4.28
N TYR A 102 17.09 2.64 3.53
CA TYR A 102 15.68 2.68 3.12
C TYR A 102 14.82 2.02 4.21
N ARG A 103 13.92 2.78 4.85
CA ARG A 103 13.03 2.27 5.90
C ARG A 103 11.91 1.41 5.31
N GLY A 104 11.69 0.23 5.90
CA GLY A 104 10.55 -0.66 5.65
C GLY A 104 9.21 -0.11 6.17
N PHE A 105 8.11 -0.74 5.78
CA PHE A 105 6.79 -0.11 5.72
C PHE A 105 5.89 -0.31 6.96
N THR A 106 4.80 0.45 7.00
CA THR A 106 3.60 0.18 7.80
C THR A 106 2.38 0.57 6.96
N VAL A 107 1.37 -0.30 6.87
CA VAL A 107 0.18 -0.11 6.02
C VAL A 107 -1.09 -0.13 6.89
N ASN A 108 -2.12 0.60 6.43
CA ASN A 108 -3.33 0.95 7.17
C ASN A 108 -4.59 0.38 6.45
N PRO A 109 -5.59 -0.14 7.17
CA PRO A 109 -6.36 -1.34 6.79
C PRO A 109 -7.52 -1.22 5.79
N ALA A 110 -7.63 -0.16 4.97
CA ALA A 110 -8.90 0.08 4.25
C ALA A 110 -8.81 0.63 2.81
N PHE A 111 -7.61 0.84 2.26
CA PHE A 111 -7.43 1.46 0.94
C PHE A 111 -6.09 1.08 0.30
N VAL A 112 -6.02 0.95 -1.04
CA VAL A 112 -4.74 0.85 -1.77
C VAL A 112 -4.07 2.23 -1.83
N ARG A 113 -3.41 2.59 -0.73
CA ARG A 113 -2.59 3.79 -0.64
C ARG A 113 -1.12 3.39 -0.76
N PHE A 114 -0.48 3.72 -1.88
CA PHE A 114 0.96 3.53 -2.04
C PHE A 114 1.73 4.55 -1.20
N THR A 115 2.17 4.16 -0.01
CA THR A 115 3.06 4.97 0.84
C THR A 115 4.25 4.14 1.30
N GLY A 116 5.45 4.41 0.76
CA GLY A 116 6.70 3.75 1.17
C GLY A 116 7.52 3.21 -0.02
N ILE A 117 8.70 2.67 0.28
CA ILE A 117 9.66 2.16 -0.72
C ILE A 117 9.90 0.66 -0.49
N ALA A 118 9.70 -0.14 -1.55
CA ALA A 118 9.62 -1.60 -1.55
C ALA A 118 10.92 -2.36 -1.66
N GLY A 119 11.81 -2.19 -0.69
CA GLY A 119 13.13 -2.83 -0.75
C GLY A 119 13.82 -2.62 -2.12
N CYS A 120 13.51 -1.50 -2.74
CA CYS A 120 13.92 -1.16 -4.08
C CYS A 120 14.23 0.32 -4.09
N CYS A 121 14.97 0.82 -5.07
CA CYS A 121 15.23 2.25 -5.13
C CYS A 121 13.97 3.02 -5.57
N PRO A 122 13.91 4.35 -5.34
CA PRO A 122 12.80 5.18 -5.82
C PRO A 122 12.50 5.00 -7.32
N THR A 123 13.52 4.73 -8.13
CA THR A 123 13.38 4.51 -9.58
C THR A 123 12.68 3.19 -9.91
N CYS A 124 13.12 2.07 -9.31
CA CYS A 124 12.44 0.78 -9.46
C CYS A 124 11.01 0.87 -8.92
N PHE A 125 10.81 1.56 -7.80
CA PHE A 125 9.50 1.75 -7.22
C PHE A 125 8.55 2.51 -8.15
N GLY A 126 9.01 3.56 -8.82
CA GLY A 126 8.21 4.28 -9.82
C GLY A 126 7.67 3.34 -10.90
N LYS A 127 8.55 2.49 -11.45
CA LYS A 127 8.17 1.50 -12.48
C LYS A 127 7.19 0.45 -11.95
N PHE A 128 7.48 -0.15 -10.79
CA PHE A 128 6.61 -1.15 -10.18
C PHE A 128 5.24 -0.58 -9.83
N ARG A 129 5.20 0.66 -9.35
CA ARG A 129 3.93 1.34 -9.05
C ARG A 129 3.08 1.51 -10.31
N GLU A 130 3.67 1.98 -11.41
CA GLU A 130 2.97 2.12 -12.69
C GLU A 130 2.45 0.77 -13.20
N GLU A 131 3.28 -0.26 -13.13
CA GLU A 131 2.92 -1.60 -13.54
C GLU A 131 1.78 -2.19 -12.70
N ILE A 132 1.85 -2.07 -11.36
CA ILE A 132 0.76 -2.53 -10.47
C ILE A 132 -0.56 -1.89 -10.89
N PHE A 133 -0.60 -0.59 -11.16
CA PHE A 133 -1.83 0.06 -11.59
C PHE A 133 -2.32 -0.39 -12.97
N GLN A 134 -1.41 -0.60 -13.91
CA GLN A 134 -1.76 -1.13 -15.22
C GLN A 134 -2.40 -2.51 -15.07
N LYS A 135 -1.76 -3.41 -14.32
CA LYS A 135 -2.25 -4.76 -14.05
C LYS A 135 -3.56 -4.77 -13.27
N MET A 136 -3.74 -3.88 -12.30
CA MET A 136 -5.03 -3.76 -11.61
C MET A 136 -6.19 -3.46 -12.56
N ARG A 137 -5.97 -2.67 -13.61
CA ARG A 137 -7.00 -2.45 -14.64
C ARG A 137 -7.18 -3.65 -15.55
N GLU A 138 -6.09 -4.26 -16.01
CA GLU A 138 -6.14 -5.46 -16.87
C GLU A 138 -6.93 -6.60 -16.21
N PHE A 139 -6.81 -6.75 -14.89
CA PHE A 139 -7.47 -7.81 -14.12
C PHE A 139 -8.71 -7.36 -13.35
N ASP A 140 -9.21 -6.14 -13.62
CA ASP A 140 -10.36 -5.53 -12.94
C ASP A 140 -10.30 -5.58 -11.39
N ILE A 141 -9.10 -5.39 -10.84
CA ILE A 141 -8.88 -5.34 -9.39
C ILE A 141 -9.38 -3.99 -8.87
N LYS A 142 -10.55 -4.01 -8.24
CA LYS A 142 -11.22 -2.82 -7.70
C LYS A 142 -10.42 -2.21 -6.54
N ALA A 143 -9.87 -1.01 -6.75
CA ALA A 143 -9.24 -0.24 -5.68
C ALA A 143 -9.26 1.27 -5.93
N GLN A 144 -9.38 2.06 -4.86
CA GLN A 144 -9.28 3.51 -4.92
C GLN A 144 -7.81 3.97 -4.96
N CYS A 145 -7.41 4.63 -6.06
CA CYS A 145 -6.03 4.99 -6.35
C CYS A 145 -5.88 6.49 -6.66
N LYS A 146 -5.07 7.24 -5.90
CA LYS A 146 -4.75 8.64 -6.21
C LYS A 146 -3.42 8.75 -6.98
N MET A 147 -3.49 9.06 -8.27
CA MET A 147 -2.34 9.38 -9.11
C MET A 147 -2.64 10.61 -9.96
N HIS A 148 -1.63 11.41 -10.29
CA HIS A 148 -1.78 12.58 -11.17
C HIS A 148 -2.30 12.12 -12.55
N GLY A 149 -3.43 12.67 -13.00
CA GLY A 149 -4.04 12.33 -14.30
C GLY A 149 -4.99 11.13 -14.28
N TYR A 150 -5.30 10.57 -13.10
CA TYR A 150 -6.19 9.42 -12.95
C TYR A 150 -7.46 9.81 -12.21
N GLU A 151 -8.61 9.66 -12.85
CA GLU A 151 -9.91 9.78 -12.20
C GLU A 151 -10.29 8.46 -11.53
N ASN A 152 -10.66 8.54 -10.26
CA ASN A 152 -11.17 7.37 -9.54
C ASN A 152 -12.62 7.11 -9.97
N GLU A 153 -12.84 5.97 -10.61
CA GLU A 153 -14.17 5.38 -10.88
C GLU A 153 -14.84 4.87 -9.61
N ILE A 154 -14.07 4.71 -8.53
CA ILE A 154 -14.51 4.06 -7.31
C ILE A 154 -14.19 4.98 -6.11
N SER A 155 -15.16 5.18 -5.22
CA SER A 155 -14.96 5.95 -4.00
C SER A 155 -15.44 5.20 -2.75
N LYS A 156 -14.61 5.20 -1.70
CA LYS A 156 -14.99 4.69 -0.38
C LYS A 156 -16.01 5.63 0.25
N ASP A 157 -17.07 5.03 0.76
CA ASP A 157 -18.09 5.68 1.55
C ASP A 157 -18.12 5.06 2.95
N GLU A 158 -17.77 5.86 3.95
CA GLU A 158 -17.56 5.42 5.32
C GLU A 158 -18.85 5.54 6.13
N GLN A 159 -19.12 4.57 6.98
CA GLN A 159 -20.22 4.68 7.93
C GLN A 159 -19.76 5.47 9.17
N ARG A 160 -20.61 6.39 9.61
CA ARG A 160 -20.39 7.22 10.80
C ARG A 160 -21.60 7.19 11.70
N LYS A 161 -21.35 7.27 13.00
CA LYS A 161 -22.39 7.41 14.03
C LYS A 161 -22.50 8.86 14.46
N CYS A 162 -23.73 9.39 14.49
CA CYS A 162 -23.95 10.77 14.89
C CYS A 162 -23.52 10.98 16.34
N HIS A 163 -22.74 12.03 16.63
CA HIS A 163 -22.41 12.36 18.02
C HIS A 163 -23.64 12.83 18.81
N ASN A 164 -24.64 13.42 18.14
CA ASN A 164 -25.86 13.95 18.76
C ASN A 164 -26.97 12.88 18.78
N CYS A 165 -27.60 12.57 17.64
CA CYS A 165 -28.76 11.67 17.58
C CYS A 165 -28.42 10.17 17.57
N LYS A 166 -27.12 9.81 17.59
CA LYS A 166 -26.62 8.43 17.60
C LYS A 166 -26.99 7.55 16.39
N GLU A 167 -27.74 8.06 15.41
CA GLU A 167 -28.02 7.36 14.15
C GLU A 167 -26.77 7.08 13.33
N LEU A 168 -26.80 5.96 12.59
CA LEU A 168 -25.79 5.60 11.61
C LEU A 168 -26.07 6.30 10.28
N MET A 169 -25.03 6.77 9.62
CA MET A 169 -25.13 7.48 8.34
C MET A 169 -23.90 7.19 7.48
N TRP A 170 -24.05 7.26 6.16
CA TRP A 170 -22.92 7.17 5.25
C TRP A 170 -22.34 8.55 4.93
N THR A 171 -21.02 8.64 4.72
CA THR A 171 -20.37 9.91 4.39
C THR A 171 -20.88 10.57 3.11
N SER A 172 -21.42 9.80 2.17
CA SER A 172 -22.05 10.30 0.93
C SER A 172 -23.40 10.99 1.19
N GLU A 173 -24.08 10.65 2.28
CA GLU A 173 -25.38 11.20 2.67
C GLU A 173 -25.21 12.49 3.50
N MET A 174 -24.02 12.70 4.04
CA MET A 174 -23.69 13.86 4.84
C MET A 174 -23.46 15.10 3.98
N ARG A 175 -23.88 16.26 4.49
CA ARG A 175 -23.56 17.53 3.83
C ARG A 175 -22.05 17.76 3.91
N ARG A 176 -21.46 18.17 2.79
CA ARG A 176 -20.04 18.51 2.72
C ARG A 176 -19.81 19.98 3.04
N GLU A 177 -18.81 20.27 3.86
CA GLU A 177 -18.34 21.62 4.16
C GLU A 177 -16.90 21.79 3.68
N PRO A 178 -16.48 23.01 3.29
CA PRO A 178 -15.11 23.27 2.88
C PRO A 178 -14.13 23.08 4.05
N VAL A 179 -12.96 22.54 3.76
CA VAL A 179 -11.88 22.47 4.76
C VAL A 179 -11.35 23.87 5.07
N MET A 180 -10.92 24.09 6.32
CA MET A 180 -10.36 25.38 6.76
C MET A 180 -9.02 25.72 6.09
N ILE A 181 -8.23 24.70 5.72
CA ILE A 181 -6.91 24.86 5.10
C ILE A 181 -6.80 23.97 3.86
N GLY A 182 -6.51 24.59 2.72
CA GLY A 182 -6.36 23.92 1.43
C GLY A 182 -7.65 23.87 0.61
N ASN A 183 -7.58 23.23 -0.57
CA ASN A 183 -8.72 23.07 -1.47
C ASN A 183 -9.34 21.69 -1.26
N GLY A 184 -10.46 21.62 -0.55
CA GLY A 184 -11.14 20.36 -0.29
C GLY A 184 -12.45 20.53 0.46
N THR A 185 -13.19 19.43 0.59
CA THR A 185 -14.42 19.36 1.39
C THR A 185 -14.43 18.10 2.25
N PHE A 186 -15.10 18.15 3.39
CA PHE A 186 -15.26 17.02 4.31
C PHE A 186 -16.74 16.82 4.67
N ALA A 187 -17.12 15.59 5.00
CA ALA A 187 -18.46 15.25 5.47
C ALA A 187 -18.67 15.84 6.89
N SER A 188 -19.55 16.85 7.01
CA SER A 188 -19.68 17.65 8.23
C SER A 188 -21.03 17.47 8.93
N GLU A 189 -22.14 17.47 8.19
CA GLU A 189 -23.49 17.56 8.78
C GLU A 189 -24.23 16.22 8.75
N CYS A 190 -24.83 15.82 9.87
CA CYS A 190 -25.69 14.65 9.97
C CYS A 190 -27.00 14.86 9.18
N PRO A 191 -27.39 13.94 8.27
CA PRO A 191 -28.59 14.09 7.48
C PRO A 191 -29.87 14.04 8.33
N HIS A 192 -29.86 13.28 9.43
CA HIS A 192 -31.03 13.04 10.30
C HIS A 192 -31.33 14.20 11.27
N CYS A 193 -30.32 14.73 11.97
CA CYS A 193 -30.52 15.74 13.03
C CYS A 193 -29.82 17.08 12.77
N LYS A 194 -29.15 17.24 11.62
CA LYS A 194 -28.42 18.46 11.23
C LYS A 194 -27.28 18.87 12.17
N ALA A 195 -26.91 18.02 13.14
CA ALA A 195 -25.73 18.24 13.96
C ALA A 195 -24.48 18.27 13.08
N ARG A 196 -23.62 19.27 13.27
CA ARG A 196 -22.39 19.46 12.49
C ARG A 196 -21.17 18.98 13.26
N SER A 197 -20.19 18.48 12.52
CA SER A 197 -18.88 18.18 13.05
C SER A 197 -18.10 19.47 13.23
N SER A 198 -17.57 19.69 14.43
CA SER A 198 -16.64 20.79 14.67
C SER A 198 -15.20 20.33 14.37
N THR A 199 -14.37 21.24 13.88
CA THR A 199 -12.95 20.95 13.59
C THR A 199 -12.16 20.62 14.87
N PHE A 200 -12.59 21.14 16.02
CA PHE A 200 -11.91 21.02 17.30
C PHE A 200 -12.88 20.63 18.43
N GLY A 201 -13.58 19.50 18.28
CA GLY A 201 -14.56 19.06 19.28
C GLY A 201 -15.40 17.89 18.82
N ASN A 202 -16.72 17.99 19.01
CA ASN A 202 -17.66 16.92 18.67
C ASN A 202 -17.61 16.60 17.17
N SER A 203 -17.28 15.35 16.86
CA SER A 203 -17.22 14.80 15.50
C SER A 203 -18.07 13.53 15.42
N HIS A 204 -18.71 13.29 14.28
CA HIS A 204 -19.36 11.99 14.06
C HIS A 204 -18.32 10.87 14.08
N HIS A 205 -18.62 9.79 14.81
CA HIS A 205 -17.67 8.73 15.09
C HIS A 205 -17.59 7.76 13.92
N TYR A 206 -16.39 7.43 13.47
CA TYR A 206 -16.18 6.36 12.48
C TYR A 206 -16.45 5.00 13.13
N THR A 207 -17.23 4.13 12.46
CA THR A 207 -17.59 2.80 12.99
C THR A 207 -16.63 1.69 12.55
N GLY A 208 -15.75 1.95 11.59
CA GLY A 208 -14.92 0.91 10.96
C GLY A 208 -15.55 0.33 9.69
N GLU A 209 -16.86 0.50 9.50
CA GLU A 209 -17.57 0.00 8.33
C GLU A 209 -17.46 0.96 7.13
N PHE A 210 -17.43 0.38 5.94
CA PHE A 210 -17.44 1.13 4.69
C PHE A 210 -18.11 0.34 3.56
N ARG A 211 -18.58 1.07 2.55
CA ARG A 211 -19.00 0.52 1.26
C ARG A 211 -18.24 1.17 0.13
N ILE A 212 -18.32 0.54 -1.03
CA ILE A 212 -17.74 1.02 -2.27
C ILE A 212 -18.85 1.68 -3.09
N LEU A 213 -18.62 2.92 -3.55
CA LEU A 213 -19.44 3.60 -4.54
C LEU A 213 -18.75 3.56 -5.89
N GLU A 214 -19.45 3.03 -6.89
CA GLU A 214 -19.06 3.13 -8.30
C GLU A 214 -19.62 4.47 -8.84
N LYS A 215 -18.80 5.20 -9.60
CA LYS A 215 -19.20 6.46 -10.24
C LYS A 215 -19.85 6.24 -11.60
#